data_AF-A0A7J2RB21-F1
#
_entry.id   AF-A0A7J2RB21-F1
#
_cell.length_a   1.000
_cell.length_b   1.000
_cell.length_c   1.000
_cell.angle_alpha   90.00
_cell.angle_beta   90.00
_cell.angle_gamma   90.00
#
_symmetry.space_group_name_H-M   'P 1'
#
loop_
_entity.id
_entity.type
_entity.pdbx_description
1 polymer ?
#
loop_
_entity_poly.entity_id
_entity_poly.type
_entity_poly.pdbx_seq_one_letter_code
_entity_poly.pdbx_strand_id
1 'polypeptide(L)'
;MELSNENKKIIYDEIKFVVDILKENEDIDEILYFLSAIHPMIKRIFNIEFNKHLVFMNFVLGNCFGAIMTAVNIVKQEKQPVIINLDFFHKYYKLLEELAEAFIEDKLVYEILEKLSLLIYSISGNGYYLQQKGVKVIDF
;
A
#
# COMPACT_ATOMS: atom_id res chain seq x y z
N MET A 1 -13.52 13.61 3.97
CA MET A 1 -12.35 13.81 4.85
C MET A 1 -12.05 15.31 4.97
N GLU A 2 -11.90 15.83 6.18
CA GLU A 2 -11.62 17.27 6.42
C GLU A 2 -10.16 17.62 6.05
N LEU A 3 -9.92 17.89 4.77
CA LEU A 3 -8.66 18.38 4.19
C LEU A 3 -8.99 19.39 3.10
N SER A 4 -8.13 20.40 2.94
CA SER A 4 -8.23 21.33 1.82
C SER A 4 -8.16 20.61 0.46
N ASN A 5 -8.87 21.14 -0.54
CA ASN A 5 -8.87 20.58 -1.88
C ASN A 5 -7.47 20.56 -2.51
N GLU A 6 -6.62 21.53 -2.16
CA GLU A 6 -5.23 21.58 -2.57
C GLU A 6 -4.43 20.39 -2.02
N ASN A 7 -4.50 20.13 -0.72
CA ASN A 7 -3.80 19.00 -0.10
C ASN A 7 -4.34 17.64 -0.58
N LYS A 8 -5.66 17.52 -0.78
CA LYS A 8 -6.25 16.31 -1.39
C LYS A 8 -5.69 16.05 -2.79
N LYS A 9 -5.59 17.10 -3.61
CA LYS A 9 -5.05 17.00 -4.96
C LYS A 9 -3.57 16.62 -4.96
N ILE A 10 -2.76 17.18 -4.06
CA ILE A 10 -1.34 16.80 -3.93
C ILE A 10 -1.22 15.30 -3.61
N ILE A 11 -2.03 14.78 -2.68
CA ILE A 11 -2.00 13.35 -2.35
C ILE A 11 -2.42 12.50 -3.55
N TYR A 12 -3.51 12.88 -4.21
CA TYR A 12 -4.01 12.18 -5.40
C TYR A 12 -2.95 12.13 -6.51
N ASP A 13 -2.40 13.28 -6.88
CA ASP A 13 -1.43 13.41 -7.99
C ASP A 13 -0.16 12.58 -7.70
N GLU A 14 0.33 12.59 -6.46
CA GLU A 14 1.52 11.81 -6.08
C GLU A 14 1.26 10.29 -6.10
N ILE A 15 0.14 9.84 -5.50
CA ILE A 15 -0.19 8.40 -5.52
C ILE A 15 -0.39 7.94 -6.97
N LYS A 16 -1.07 8.76 -7.79
CA LYS A 16 -1.33 8.43 -9.19
C LYS A 16 -0.03 8.31 -9.98
N PHE A 17 0.88 9.29 -9.84
CA PHE A 17 2.21 9.25 -10.44
C PHE A 17 2.97 7.96 -10.08
N VAL A 18 2.99 7.60 -8.80
CA VAL A 18 3.65 6.36 -8.35
C VAL A 18 2.98 5.13 -8.95
N VAL A 19 1.64 5.02 -8.91
CA VAL A 19 0.90 3.88 -9.46
C VAL A 19 1.13 3.73 -10.97
N ASP A 20 1.14 4.84 -11.72
CA ASP A 20 1.32 4.81 -13.17
C ASP A 20 2.71 4.30 -13.55
N ILE A 21 3.76 4.73 -12.84
CA ILE A 21 5.12 4.18 -13.01
C ILE A 21 5.16 2.69 -12.69
N LEU A 22 4.55 2.29 -11.58
CA LEU A 22 4.63 0.92 -11.07
C LEU A 22 3.88 -0.10 -11.95
N LYS A 23 2.84 0.32 -12.65
CA LYS A 23 2.09 -0.54 -13.59
C LYS A 23 2.90 -0.98 -14.81
N GLU A 24 3.90 -0.19 -15.19
CA GLU A 24 4.78 -0.46 -16.33
C GLU A 24 6.09 -1.14 -15.92
N ASN A 25 6.29 -1.36 -14.62
CA ASN A 25 7.55 -1.81 -14.06
C ASN A 25 7.51 -3.27 -13.60
N GLU A 26 8.51 -4.05 -14.01
CA GLU A 26 8.71 -5.45 -13.60
C GLU A 26 9.92 -5.62 -12.65
N ASP A 27 10.76 -4.59 -12.50
CA ASP A 27 11.91 -4.58 -11.60
C ASP A 27 11.47 -4.32 -10.15
N ILE A 28 11.65 -5.33 -9.29
CA ILE A 28 11.23 -5.26 -7.88
C ILE A 28 11.97 -4.16 -7.11
N ASP A 29 13.25 -3.89 -7.41
CA ASP A 29 14.00 -2.84 -6.70
C ASP A 29 13.50 -1.46 -7.07
N GLU A 30 13.18 -1.23 -8.34
CA GLU A 30 12.57 0.01 -8.79
C GLU A 30 11.15 0.18 -8.21
N ILE A 31 10.37 -0.91 -8.16
CA ILE A 31 9.07 -0.92 -7.48
C ILE A 31 9.19 -0.47 -6.01
N LEU A 32 10.14 -1.04 -5.27
CA LEU A 32 10.39 -0.69 -3.88
C LEU A 32 10.82 0.77 -3.72
N TYR A 33 11.67 1.26 -4.62
CA TYR A 33 12.11 2.66 -4.62
C TYR A 33 10.91 3.61 -4.71
N PHE A 34 10.02 3.43 -5.68
CA PHE A 34 8.87 4.32 -5.84
C PHE A 34 7.83 4.16 -4.72
N LEU A 35 7.56 2.93 -4.26
CA LEU A 35 6.66 2.69 -3.13
C LEU A 35 7.11 3.34 -1.83
N SER A 36 8.42 3.49 -1.62
CA SER A 36 8.97 4.14 -0.43
C SER A 36 8.55 5.61 -0.30
N ALA A 37 8.12 6.26 -1.38
CA ALA A 37 7.75 7.68 -1.42
C ALA A 37 6.32 7.97 -0.93
N ILE A 38 5.43 6.98 -0.89
CA ILE A 38 4.00 7.21 -0.60
C ILE A 38 3.78 7.64 0.86
N HIS A 39 4.25 6.84 1.83
CA HIS A 39 3.99 7.13 3.25
C HIS A 39 4.66 8.45 3.74
N PRO A 40 5.89 8.84 3.32
CA PRO A 40 6.46 10.12 3.68
C PRO A 40 5.71 11.32 3.08
N MET A 41 5.10 11.18 1.90
CA MET A 41 4.26 12.23 1.34
C MET A 41 3.03 12.49 2.21
N ILE A 42 2.33 11.43 2.66
CA ILE A 42 1.21 11.57 3.61
C ILE A 42 1.67 12.30 4.89
N LYS A 43 2.87 11.95 5.38
CA LYS A 43 3.47 12.64 6.54
C LYS A 43 3.71 14.13 6.32
N ARG A 44 4.17 14.53 5.14
CA ARG A 44 4.35 15.95 4.80
C ARG A 44 3.03 16.70 4.85
N ILE A 45 1.96 16.12 4.31
CA ILE A 45 0.65 16.78 4.26
C ILE A 45 0.06 16.95 5.66
N PHE A 46 0.08 15.91 6.52
CA PHE A 46 -0.49 16.09 7.86
C PHE A 46 0.34 17.00 8.78
N ASN A 47 1.62 17.26 8.45
CA ASN A 47 2.42 18.28 9.13
C ASN A 47 2.02 19.71 8.72
N ILE A 48 1.37 19.88 7.56
CA ILE A 48 0.84 21.16 7.07
C ILE A 48 -0.60 21.35 7.56
N GLU A 49 -1.44 20.33 7.38
CA GLU A 49 -2.85 20.34 7.74
C GLU A 49 -3.18 19.05 8.51
N PHE A 50 -3.23 19.15 9.84
CA PHE A 50 -3.42 17.97 10.68
C PHE A 50 -4.78 17.32 10.43
N ASN A 51 -4.74 16.02 10.16
CA ASN A 51 -5.93 15.20 10.03
C ASN A 51 -5.68 13.80 10.61
N LYS A 52 -6.53 13.37 11.54
CA LYS A 52 -6.41 12.06 12.22
C LYS A 52 -6.42 10.86 11.27
N HIS A 53 -7.11 10.97 10.13
CA HIS A 53 -7.17 9.91 9.13
C HIS A 53 -5.84 9.79 8.37
N LEU A 54 -5.16 10.91 8.12
CA LEU A 54 -3.81 10.90 7.53
C LEU A 54 -2.78 10.27 8.45
N VAL A 55 -2.91 10.47 9.77
CA VAL A 55 -2.04 9.80 10.76
C VAL A 55 -2.22 8.28 10.68
N PHE A 56 -3.47 7.81 10.67
CA PHE A 56 -3.77 6.38 10.54
C PHE A 56 -3.28 5.81 9.21
N MET A 57 -3.50 6.53 8.12
CA MET A 57 -3.01 6.15 6.79
C MET A 57 -1.50 6.03 6.74
N ASN A 58 -0.76 7.03 7.24
CA ASN A 58 0.70 6.96 7.31
C ASN A 58 1.19 5.75 8.11
N PHE A 59 0.53 5.42 9.21
CA PHE A 59 0.84 4.23 9.99
C PHE A 59 0.63 2.95 9.19
N VAL A 60 -0.54 2.78 8.57
CA VAL A 60 -0.86 1.58 7.78
C VAL A 60 0.09 1.44 6.59
N LEU A 61 0.27 2.50 5.79
CA LEU A 61 1.14 2.47 4.61
C LEU A 61 2.62 2.25 4.97
N GLY A 62 3.09 2.82 6.08
CA GLY A 62 4.43 2.56 6.59
C GLY A 62 4.65 1.10 6.98
N ASN A 63 3.67 0.49 7.66
CA ASN A 63 3.70 -0.95 7.97
C ASN A 63 3.63 -1.81 6.71
N CYS A 64 2.80 -1.42 5.73
CA CYS A 64 2.71 -2.10 4.44
C CYS A 64 4.06 -2.14 3.74
N PHE A 65 4.71 -0.98 3.61
CA PHE A 65 6.03 -0.88 2.98
C PHE A 65 7.08 -1.72 3.72
N GLY A 66 7.13 -1.65 5.06
CA GLY A 66 8.06 -2.46 5.85
C GLY A 66 7.88 -3.97 5.68
N ALA A 67 6.64 -4.44 5.59
CA ALA A 67 6.32 -5.84 5.34
C ALA A 67 6.70 -6.29 3.92
N ILE A 68 6.43 -5.46 2.90
CA ILE A 68 6.83 -5.73 1.52
C ILE A 68 8.36 -5.83 1.41
N MET A 69 9.09 -4.86 1.97
CA MET A 69 10.56 -4.88 2.03
C MET A 69 11.10 -6.16 2.67
N THR A 70 10.48 -6.60 3.77
CA THR A 70 10.86 -7.84 4.46
C THR A 70 10.62 -9.06 3.57
N ALA A 71 9.45 -9.14 2.91
CA ALA A 71 9.10 -10.24 2.01
C ALA A 71 10.04 -10.32 0.80
N VAL A 72 10.33 -9.18 0.15
CA VAL A 72 11.28 -9.12 -0.97
C VAL A 72 12.67 -9.60 -0.54
N ASN A 73 13.16 -9.15 0.61
CA ASN A 73 14.47 -9.56 1.12
C ASN A 73 14.54 -11.07 1.42
N ILE A 74 13.45 -11.69 1.87
CA ILE A 74 13.36 -13.13 2.09
C ILE A 74 13.45 -13.88 0.74
N VAL A 75 12.68 -13.43 -0.27
CA VAL A 75 12.71 -14.01 -1.61
C VAL A 75 14.10 -13.92 -2.24
N LYS A 76 14.76 -12.76 -2.12
CA LYS A 76 16.14 -12.55 -2.61
C LYS A 76 17.18 -13.45 -1.92
N GLN A 77 16.93 -13.90 -0.70
CA GLN A 77 17.82 -14.81 0.05
C GLN A 77 17.58 -16.29 -0.28
N GLU A 78 16.68 -16.62 -1.21
CA GLU A 78 16.27 -17.99 -1.56
C GLU A 78 15.75 -18.81 -0.36
N LYS A 79 15.34 -18.13 0.72
CA LYS A 79 14.74 -18.72 1.91
C LYS A 79 13.23 -18.84 1.65
N GLN A 80 12.79 -20.02 1.19
CA GLN A 80 11.37 -20.45 1.00
C GLN A 80 10.45 -20.03 2.18
N PRO A 81 9.09 -19.94 2.09
CA PRO A 81 8.15 -20.31 1.01
C PRO A 81 7.16 -19.20 0.55
N VAL A 82 7.26 -17.97 1.06
CA VAL A 82 6.29 -16.89 0.75
C VAL A 82 6.55 -16.33 -0.65
N ILE A 83 5.53 -16.41 -1.51
CA ILE A 83 5.60 -15.88 -2.88
C ILE A 83 5.05 -14.45 -2.85
N ILE A 84 5.94 -13.46 -2.83
CA ILE A 84 5.61 -12.13 -3.35
C ILE A 84 5.96 -12.14 -4.84
N ASN A 85 4.98 -11.82 -5.68
CA ASN A 85 5.09 -11.84 -7.14
C ASN A 85 4.40 -10.60 -7.74
N LEU A 86 4.43 -10.47 -9.07
CA LEU A 86 3.79 -9.35 -9.76
C LEU A 86 2.27 -9.28 -9.52
N ASP A 87 1.58 -10.41 -9.33
CA ASP A 87 0.14 -10.41 -9.03
C ASP A 87 -0.19 -9.73 -7.69
N PHE A 88 0.65 -9.93 -6.68
CA PHE A 88 0.54 -9.22 -5.41
C PHE A 88 0.67 -7.71 -5.63
N PHE A 89 1.67 -7.30 -6.41
CA PHE A 89 1.92 -5.89 -6.71
C PHE A 89 0.76 -5.27 -7.50
N HIS A 90 0.22 -5.95 -8.51
CA HIS A 90 -0.96 -5.48 -9.23
C HIS A 90 -2.17 -5.24 -8.31
N LYS A 91 -2.44 -6.16 -7.37
CA LYS A 91 -3.50 -5.96 -6.36
C LYS A 91 -3.20 -4.77 -5.45
N TYR A 92 -1.95 -4.61 -5.03
CA TYR A 92 -1.52 -3.50 -4.20
C TYR A 92 -1.70 -2.15 -4.91
N TYR A 93 -1.33 -2.06 -6.19
CA TYR A 93 -1.47 -0.85 -7.00
C TYR A 93 -2.93 -0.46 -7.20
N LYS A 94 -3.80 -1.45 -7.43
CA LYS A 94 -5.25 -1.21 -7.52
C LYS A 94 -5.80 -0.59 -6.22
N LEU A 95 -5.39 -1.11 -5.07
CA LEU A 95 -5.81 -0.54 -3.78
C LEU A 95 -5.24 0.87 -3.54
N LEU A 96 -4.02 1.17 -4.02
CA LEU A 96 -3.48 2.52 -3.98
C LEU A 96 -4.25 3.47 -4.91
N GLU A 97 -4.69 3.00 -6.07
CA GLU A 97 -5.53 3.77 -7.00
C GLU A 97 -6.90 4.07 -6.37
N GLU A 98 -7.55 3.07 -5.76
CA GLU A 98 -8.77 3.25 -4.97
C GLU A 98 -8.55 4.27 -3.83
N LEU A 99 -7.38 4.22 -3.17
CA LEU A 99 -7.01 5.16 -2.11
C LEU A 99 -6.88 6.60 -2.63
N ALA A 100 -6.25 6.79 -3.79
CA ALA A 100 -6.12 8.10 -4.42
C ALA A 100 -7.50 8.67 -4.77
N GLU A 101 -8.35 7.88 -5.42
CA GLU A 101 -9.70 8.28 -5.81
C GLU A 101 -10.55 8.70 -4.60
N ALA A 102 -10.41 8.00 -3.48
CA ALA A 102 -11.13 8.34 -2.24
C ALA A 102 -10.83 9.77 -1.72
N PHE A 103 -9.65 10.34 -2.00
CA PHE A 103 -9.34 11.72 -1.63
C PHE A 103 -10.15 12.75 -2.42
N ILE A 104 -10.36 12.49 -3.71
CA ILE A 104 -11.09 13.40 -4.61
C ILE A 104 -12.60 13.25 -4.40
N GLU A 105 -13.07 12.03 -4.15
CA GLU A 105 -14.49 11.72 -3.93
C GLU A 105 -14.97 11.99 -2.49
N ASP A 106 -14.07 12.48 -1.63
CA ASP A 106 -14.31 12.73 -0.20
C ASP A 106 -14.78 11.50 0.60
N LYS A 107 -14.47 10.29 0.11
CA LYS A 107 -14.84 9.03 0.73
C LYS A 107 -13.96 8.71 1.95
N LEU A 108 -14.49 7.85 2.82
CA LEU A 108 -13.71 7.29 3.91
C LEU A 108 -12.73 6.26 3.36
N VAL A 109 -11.49 6.32 3.83
CA VAL A 109 -10.38 5.46 3.36
C VAL A 109 -10.26 4.15 4.14
N TYR A 110 -11.08 3.96 5.18
CA TYR A 110 -10.92 2.86 6.13
C TYR A 110 -11.02 1.48 5.49
N GLU A 111 -12.01 1.25 4.64
CA GLU A 111 -12.18 -0.03 3.94
C GLU A 111 -10.99 -0.33 3.03
N ILE A 112 -10.42 0.69 2.37
CA ILE A 112 -9.26 0.53 1.49
C ILE A 112 -8.01 0.20 2.33
N LEU A 113 -7.82 0.85 3.48
CA LEU A 113 -6.73 0.57 4.41
C LEU A 113 -6.85 -0.81 5.05
N GLU A 114 -8.08 -1.29 5.30
CA GLU A 114 -8.34 -2.65 5.76
C GLU A 114 -7.95 -3.67 4.69
N LYS A 115 -8.40 -3.48 3.44
CA LYS A 115 -8.00 -4.31 2.29
C LYS A 115 -6.48 -4.36 2.10
N LEU A 116 -5.81 -3.20 2.21
CA LEU A 116 -4.34 -3.12 2.17
C LEU A 116 -3.72 -3.96 3.29
N SER A 117 -4.22 -3.82 4.51
CA SER A 117 -3.73 -4.57 5.67
C SER A 117 -3.90 -6.08 5.48
N LEU A 118 -5.03 -6.54 4.92
CA LEU A 118 -5.28 -7.95 4.61
C LEU A 118 -4.37 -8.46 3.48
N LEU A 119 -4.16 -7.67 2.43
CA LEU A 119 -3.24 -8.02 1.35
C LEU A 119 -1.81 -8.20 1.89
N ILE A 120 -1.34 -7.29 2.74
CA ILE A 120 -0.03 -7.41 3.40
C ILE A 120 0.02 -8.61 4.33
N TYR A 121 -1.04 -8.85 5.10
CA TYR A 121 -1.11 -10.00 5.98
C TYR A 121 -1.01 -11.33 5.21
N SER A 122 -1.53 -11.40 3.99
CA SER A 122 -1.44 -12.60 3.13
C SER A 122 -0.01 -13.04 2.81
N ILE A 123 0.95 -12.11 2.80
CA ILE A 123 2.39 -12.38 2.58
C ILE A 123 3.17 -12.50 3.90
N SER A 124 2.50 -12.47 5.05
CA SER A 124 3.13 -12.83 6.32
C SER A 124 3.22 -14.36 6.47
N GLY A 125 4.09 -14.84 7.37
CA GLY A 125 4.19 -16.27 7.66
C GLY A 125 2.85 -16.89 8.11
N ASN A 126 2.10 -16.19 8.96
CA ASN A 126 0.79 -16.69 9.43
C ASN A 126 -0.29 -16.60 8.34
N GLY A 127 -0.37 -15.49 7.61
CA GLY A 127 -1.34 -15.35 6.53
C GLY A 127 -1.11 -16.33 5.39
N TYR A 128 0.15 -16.60 5.05
CA TYR A 128 0.51 -17.66 4.10
C TYR A 128 0.11 -19.04 4.65
N TYR A 129 0.41 -19.34 5.92
CA TYR A 129 -0.01 -20.60 6.57
C TYR A 129 -1.53 -20.81 6.55
N LEU A 130 -2.32 -19.77 6.83
CA LEU A 130 -3.79 -19.85 6.78
C LEU A 130 -4.30 -20.13 5.36
N GLN A 131 -3.70 -19.53 4.34
CA GLN A 131 -4.05 -19.81 2.94
C GLN A 131 -3.75 -21.27 2.55
N GLN A 132 -2.62 -21.82 3.01
CA GLN A 132 -2.29 -23.24 2.83
C GLN A 132 -3.30 -24.18 3.51
N LYS A 133 -3.97 -23.71 4.59
CA LYS A 133 -5.07 -24.42 5.24
C LYS A 133 -6.43 -24.23 4.57
N GLY A 134 -6.51 -23.50 3.46
CA GLY A 134 -7.76 -23.21 2.75
C GLY A 134 -8.59 -22.07 3.33
N VAL A 135 -8.03 -21.27 4.26
CA VAL A 135 -8.70 -20.06 4.75
C VAL A 135 -8.55 -18.96 3.71
N LYS A 136 -9.66 -18.34 3.32
CA LYS A 136 -9.67 -17.19 2.40
C LYS A 136 -9.26 -15.92 3.17
N VAL A 137 -7.95 -15.63 3.15
CA VAL A 137 -7.39 -14.44 3.80
C VAL A 137 -7.62 -13.16 2.98
N ILE A 138 -7.66 -13.30 1.65
CA ILE A 138 -8.05 -12.23 0.72
C ILE A 138 -9.44 -12.60 0.16
N ASP A 139 -10.45 -11.78 0.42
CA ASP A 139 -11.84 -12.02 0.04
C ASP A 139 -12.52 -10.84 -0.69
N PHE A 140 -11.72 -9.92 -1.23
CA PHE A 140 -12.15 -8.72 -1.96
C PHE A 140 -11.58 -8.64 -3.38
#